data_AF-A0A2R7M398-F1
#
_entry.id   AF-A0A2R7M398-F1
#
_cell.length_a   1.000
_cell.length_b   1.000
_cell.length_c   1.000
_cell.angle_alpha   90.00
_cell.angle_beta   90.00
_cell.angle_gamma   90.00
#
_symmetry.space_group_name_H-M   'P 1'
#
loop_
_entity.id
_entity.type
_entity.pdbx_description
1 polymer ?
#
loop_
_entity_poly.entity_id
_entity_poly.type
_entity_poly.pdbx_seq_one_letter_code
_entity_poly.pdbx_strand_id
1 'polypeptide(L)'
;MAKELSPEEAVERAQRAMNDRLNSIRTLAESRQNLTDVREASAGRIAQVEREEREKVAAAERDDARAYSATLDAGWTASELRKIGFADTAQKRKPRARSARKSEPLEAADATPVDAAHGSDEGQHYGD
;
A
#
# COMPACT_ATOMS: atom_id res chain seq x y z
N MET A 1 -46.67 25.35 33.63
CA MET A 1 -45.48 26.22 33.82
C MET A 1 -44.26 25.33 33.69
N ALA A 2 -43.26 25.72 32.89
CA ALA A 2 -42.00 24.99 32.85
C ALA A 2 -41.37 25.05 34.24
N LYS A 3 -40.95 23.89 34.76
CA LYS A 3 -40.23 23.84 36.03
C LYS A 3 -38.83 24.37 35.74
N GLU A 4 -38.52 25.57 36.23
CA GLU A 4 -37.18 26.14 36.08
C GLU A 4 -36.19 25.22 36.80
N LEU A 5 -35.15 24.77 36.09
CA LEU A 5 -34.10 23.94 36.67
C LEU A 5 -33.37 24.73 37.76
N SER A 6 -33.00 24.06 38.84
CA SER A 6 -32.01 24.65 39.75
C SER A 6 -30.67 24.81 39.01
N PRO A 7 -29.82 25.79 39.39
CA PRO A 7 -28.50 25.94 38.81
C PRO A 7 -27.67 24.65 38.85
N GLU A 8 -27.77 23.90 39.94
CA GLU A 8 -27.08 22.61 40.14
C GLU A 8 -27.56 21.55 39.15
N GLU A 9 -28.89 21.41 39.00
CA GLU A 9 -29.49 20.49 38.03
C GLU A 9 -29.14 20.83 36.57
N ALA A 10 -28.96 22.12 36.27
CA ALA A 10 -28.53 22.59 34.96
C ALA A 10 -27.06 22.23 34.69
N VAL A 11 -26.18 22.44 35.67
CA VAL A 11 -24.76 22.06 35.60
C VAL A 11 -24.61 20.55 35.43
N GLU A 12 -25.32 19.75 36.22
CA GLU A 12 -25.26 18.30 36.10
C GLU A 12 -25.74 17.80 34.73
N ARG A 13 -26.83 18.36 34.19
CA ARG A 13 -27.31 17.99 32.85
C ARG A 13 -26.28 18.38 31.78
N ALA A 14 -25.66 19.54 31.90
CA ALA A 14 -24.61 19.98 30.97
C ALA A 14 -23.38 19.06 31.05
N GLN A 15 -22.94 18.70 32.26
CA GLN A 15 -21.82 17.78 32.47
C GLN A 15 -22.11 16.40 31.88
N ARG A 16 -23.30 15.82 32.12
CA ARG A 16 -23.70 14.55 31.50
C ARG A 16 -23.65 14.62 29.98
N ALA A 17 -24.26 15.66 29.39
CA ALA A 17 -24.25 15.83 27.93
C ALA A 17 -22.83 16.01 27.36
N MET A 18 -21.94 16.71 28.06
CA MET A 18 -20.53 16.83 27.65
C MET A 18 -19.79 15.50 27.76
N ASN A 19 -19.98 14.76 28.87
CA ASN A 19 -19.38 13.45 29.04
C ASN A 19 -19.84 12.46 27.97
N ASP A 20 -21.11 12.45 27.60
CA ASP A 20 -21.65 11.62 26.53
C ASP A 20 -20.99 11.93 25.18
N ARG A 21 -20.82 13.23 24.87
CA ARG A 21 -20.11 13.68 23.66
C ARG A 21 -18.65 13.26 23.67
N LEU A 22 -17.96 13.40 24.80
CA LEU A 22 -16.56 12.98 24.93
C LEU A 22 -16.41 11.46 24.78
N ASN A 23 -17.32 10.68 25.37
CA ASN A 23 -17.35 9.22 25.23
C ASN A 23 -17.57 8.80 23.77
N SER A 24 -18.50 9.45 23.07
CA SER A 24 -18.72 9.24 21.63
C SER A 24 -17.44 9.47 20.81
N ILE A 25 -16.72 10.56 21.07
CA ILE A 25 -15.46 10.86 20.38
C ILE A 25 -14.40 9.81 20.70
N ARG A 26 -14.29 9.37 21.96
CA ARG A 26 -13.37 8.30 22.37
C ARG A 26 -13.65 7.01 21.59
N THR A 27 -14.90 6.57 21.58
CA THR A 27 -15.29 5.34 20.85
C THR A 27 -15.02 5.46 19.35
N LEU A 28 -15.26 6.61 18.73
CA LEU A 28 -14.93 6.84 17.33
C LEU A 28 -13.41 6.75 17.09
N ALA A 29 -12.61 7.36 17.96
CA ALA A 29 -11.15 7.32 17.86
C ALA A 29 -10.62 5.88 17.97
N GLU A 30 -11.09 5.12 18.96
CA GLU A 30 -10.74 3.72 19.16
C GLU A 30 -11.14 2.87 17.94
N SER A 31 -12.35 3.06 17.41
CA SER A 31 -12.81 2.34 16.22
C SER A 31 -11.96 2.66 14.99
N ARG A 32 -11.53 3.91 14.81
CA ARG A 32 -10.67 4.32 13.70
C ARG A 32 -9.26 3.75 13.84
N GLN A 33 -8.71 3.76 15.05
CA GLN A 33 -7.41 3.15 15.31
C GLN A 33 -7.44 1.66 14.99
N ASN A 34 -8.42 0.93 15.54
CA ASN A 34 -8.58 -0.50 15.28
C ASN A 34 -8.77 -0.80 13.78
N LEU A 35 -9.50 0.05 13.04
CA LEU A 35 -9.63 -0.12 11.59
C LEU A 35 -8.29 0.03 10.86
N THR A 36 -7.46 1.00 11.26
CA THR A 36 -6.10 1.17 10.72
C THR A 36 -5.25 -0.06 11.04
N ASP A 37 -5.23 -0.51 12.29
CA ASP A 37 -4.46 -1.68 12.73
C ASP A 37 -4.85 -2.94 11.94
N VAL A 38 -6.16 -3.16 11.76
CA VAL A 38 -6.68 -4.31 10.99
C VAL A 38 -6.26 -4.21 9.52
N ARG A 39 -6.27 -3.01 8.92
CA ARG A 39 -5.84 -2.81 7.53
C ARG A 39 -4.35 -3.10 7.36
N GLU A 40 -3.51 -2.61 8.25
CA GLU A 40 -2.06 -2.85 8.22
C GLU A 40 -1.74 -4.33 8.43
N ALA A 41 -2.35 -4.97 9.43
CA ALA A 41 -2.18 -6.39 9.68
C ALA A 41 -2.66 -7.26 8.50
N SER A 42 -3.74 -6.85 7.83
CA SER A 42 -4.26 -7.57 6.67
C SER A 42 -3.37 -7.40 5.45
N ALA A 43 -2.85 -6.18 5.20
CA ALA A 43 -1.89 -5.94 4.12
C ALA A 43 -0.61 -6.76 4.32
N GLY A 44 -0.09 -6.83 5.55
CA GLY A 44 1.07 -7.67 5.89
C GLY A 44 0.82 -9.16 5.62
N ARG A 45 -0.34 -9.68 6.02
CA ARG A 45 -0.72 -11.09 5.77
C ARG A 45 -0.86 -11.40 4.28
N ILE A 46 -1.48 -10.52 3.50
CA ILE A 46 -1.60 -10.69 2.05
C ILE A 46 -0.21 -10.79 1.41
N ALA A 47 0.68 -9.85 1.73
CA ALA A 47 2.03 -9.85 1.18
C ALA A 47 2.85 -11.10 1.58
N GLN A 48 2.63 -11.62 2.79
CA GLN A 48 3.22 -12.87 3.24
C GLN A 48 2.72 -14.06 2.42
N VAL A 49 1.40 -14.22 2.30
CA VAL A 49 0.79 -15.33 1.54
C VAL A 49 1.23 -15.29 0.08
N GLU A 50 1.24 -14.11 -0.54
CA GLU A 50 1.71 -13.95 -1.92
C GLU A 50 3.18 -14.33 -2.10
N ARG A 51 4.05 -14.09 -1.10
CA ARG A 51 5.45 -14.51 -1.16
C ARG A 51 5.56 -16.03 -1.05
N GLU A 52 4.91 -16.62 -0.06
CA GLU A 52 4.95 -18.07 0.18
C GLU A 52 4.41 -18.85 -1.01
N GLU A 53 3.28 -18.43 -1.59
CA GLU A 53 2.71 -19.09 -2.77
C GLU A 53 3.58 -18.92 -4.02
N ARG A 54 4.18 -17.75 -4.22
CA ARG A 54 5.15 -17.56 -5.31
C ARG A 54 6.37 -18.48 -5.17
N GLU A 55 6.87 -18.67 -3.96
CA GLU A 55 7.99 -19.58 -3.69
C GLU A 55 7.61 -21.04 -3.96
N LYS A 56 6.41 -21.47 -3.52
CA LYS A 56 5.89 -22.82 -3.80
C LYS A 56 5.73 -23.08 -5.29
N VAL A 57 5.12 -22.14 -6.03
CA VAL A 57 4.98 -22.24 -7.49
C VAL A 57 6.35 -22.29 -8.15
N ALA A 58 7.27 -21.40 -7.79
CA ALA A 58 8.62 -21.39 -8.36
C ALA A 58 9.44 -22.65 -8.01
N ALA A 59 9.19 -23.30 -6.86
CA ALA A 59 9.77 -24.60 -6.54
C ALA A 59 9.19 -25.70 -7.43
N ALA A 60 7.86 -25.79 -7.53
CA ALA A 60 7.17 -26.76 -8.37
C ALA A 60 7.57 -26.65 -9.86
N GLU A 61 7.68 -25.43 -10.39
CA GLU A 61 8.15 -25.21 -11.76
C GLU A 61 9.60 -25.66 -11.97
N ARG A 62 10.49 -25.47 -10.98
CA ARG A 62 11.87 -25.96 -11.07
C ARG A 62 11.94 -27.47 -11.04
N ASP A 63 11.12 -28.09 -10.21
CA ASP A 63 11.07 -29.55 -10.08
C ASP A 63 10.50 -30.19 -11.36
N ASP A 64 9.47 -29.60 -11.96
CA ASP A 64 8.94 -29.99 -13.27
C ASP A 64 10.01 -29.89 -14.37
N ALA A 65 10.70 -28.76 -14.47
CA ALA A 65 11.77 -28.58 -15.45
C ALA A 65 12.93 -29.57 -15.27
N ARG A 66 13.27 -29.92 -14.02
CA ARG A 66 14.27 -30.95 -13.70
C ARG A 66 13.81 -32.33 -14.13
N ALA A 67 12.56 -32.70 -13.84
CA ALA A 67 12.00 -33.99 -14.23
C ALA A 67 11.93 -34.15 -15.76
N TYR A 68 11.51 -33.10 -16.46
CA TYR A 68 11.49 -33.09 -17.92
C TYR A 68 12.90 -33.25 -18.50
N SER A 69 13.87 -32.49 -17.97
CA SER A 69 15.28 -32.58 -18.41
C SER A 69 15.87 -33.97 -18.16
N ALA A 70 15.64 -34.57 -16.99
CA ALA A 70 16.06 -35.93 -16.67
C ALA A 70 15.44 -36.98 -17.59
N THR A 71 14.21 -36.74 -18.06
CA THR A 71 13.54 -37.63 -19.02
C THR A 71 14.20 -37.56 -20.39
N LEU A 72 14.61 -36.36 -20.84
CA LEU A 72 15.40 -36.20 -22.06
C LEU A 72 16.77 -36.88 -21.95
N ASP A 73 17.45 -36.73 -20.80
CA ASP A 73 18.73 -37.40 -20.53
C ASP A 73 18.61 -38.94 -20.51
N ALA A 74 17.43 -39.47 -20.16
CA ALA A 74 17.12 -40.89 -20.25
C ALA A 74 16.86 -41.41 -21.68
N GLY A 75 17.00 -40.54 -22.69
CA GLY A 75 16.92 -40.89 -24.11
C GLY A 75 15.55 -40.68 -24.74
N TRP A 76 14.57 -40.12 -24.02
CA TRP A 76 13.30 -39.72 -24.62
C TRP A 76 13.48 -38.48 -25.48
N THR A 77 12.83 -38.45 -26.65
CA THR A 77 12.78 -37.23 -27.46
C THR A 77 11.57 -36.38 -27.09
N ALA A 78 11.68 -35.06 -27.26
CA ALA A 78 10.55 -34.14 -27.07
C ALA A 78 9.34 -34.49 -27.96
N SER A 79 9.57 -35.13 -29.11
CA SER A 79 8.50 -35.58 -30.00
C SER A 79 7.71 -36.77 -29.44
N GLU A 80 8.39 -37.69 -28.74
CA GLU A 80 7.78 -38.84 -28.09
C GLU A 80 7.01 -38.42 -26.86
N LEU A 81 7.59 -37.53 -26.04
CA LEU A 81 6.91 -36.91 -24.90
C LEU A 81 5.61 -36.22 -25.33
N ARG A 82 5.64 -35.49 -26.45
CA ARG A 82 4.44 -34.86 -27.01
C ARG A 82 3.40 -35.86 -27.48
N LYS A 83 3.81 -36.99 -28.08
CA LYS A 83 2.89 -38.06 -28.53
C LYS A 83 2.15 -38.70 -27.35
N ILE A 84 2.80 -38.80 -26.19
CA ILE A 84 2.20 -39.36 -24.96
C ILE A 84 1.54 -38.29 -24.07
N GLY A 85 1.47 -37.04 -24.53
CA GLY A 85 0.70 -35.97 -23.87
C GLY A 85 1.50 -35.05 -22.94
N PHE A 86 2.81 -35.24 -22.78
CA PHE A 86 3.66 -34.26 -22.09
C PHE A 86 4.01 -33.13 -23.06
N ALA A 87 3.42 -31.96 -22.85
CA ALA A 87 3.83 -30.75 -23.55
C ALA A 87 5.22 -30.32 -23.08
N ASP A 88 6.02 -29.77 -24.00
CA ASP A 88 7.30 -29.14 -23.67
C ASP A 88 7.04 -28.08 -22.59
N THR A 89 7.77 -28.13 -21.48
CA THR A 89 7.52 -27.28 -20.30
C THR A 89 7.58 -25.84 -20.77
N ALA A 90 6.41 -25.22 -20.96
CA ALA A 90 6.29 -23.88 -21.50
C ALA A 90 6.64 -22.84 -20.43
N GLN A 91 7.82 -22.95 -19.82
CA GLN A 91 8.57 -21.75 -19.50
C GLN A 91 8.95 -21.10 -20.83
N LYS A 92 8.00 -20.36 -21.42
CA LYS A 92 8.34 -19.17 -22.19
C LYS A 92 9.18 -18.33 -21.24
N ARG A 93 10.51 -18.49 -21.32
CA ARG A 93 11.51 -17.68 -20.66
C ARG A 93 11.09 -16.22 -20.88
N LYS A 94 10.42 -15.62 -19.90
CA LYS A 94 10.11 -14.19 -19.96
C LYS A 94 11.47 -13.52 -20.13
N PRO A 95 11.70 -12.75 -21.21
CA PRO A 95 12.97 -12.08 -21.39
C PRO A 95 13.18 -11.20 -20.14
N ARG A 96 14.33 -11.39 -19.48
CA ARG A 96 14.72 -10.56 -18.34
C ARG A 96 14.67 -9.12 -18.83
N ALA A 97 13.68 -8.36 -18.36
CA ALA A 97 13.60 -6.94 -18.64
C ALA A 97 14.90 -6.31 -18.15
N ARG A 98 15.73 -5.85 -19.09
CA ARG A 98 16.91 -5.05 -18.76
C ARG A 98 16.37 -3.81 -18.07
N SER A 99 16.66 -3.70 -16.77
CA SER A 99 16.45 -2.49 -15.99
C SER A 99 17.10 -1.32 -16.71
N ALA A 100 16.32 -0.58 -17.49
CA ALA A 100 16.73 0.71 -18.01
C ALA A 100 16.90 1.61 -16.79
N ARG A 101 18.15 1.94 -16.46
CA ARG A 101 18.48 3.03 -15.55
C ARG A 101 17.85 4.28 -16.15
N LYS A 102 16.84 4.82 -15.49
CA LYS A 102 16.23 6.09 -15.86
C LYS A 102 17.23 7.19 -15.51
N SER A 103 17.87 7.74 -16.52
CA SER A 103 18.53 9.04 -16.45
C SER A 103 17.48 10.12 -16.22
N GLU A 104 17.67 10.93 -15.18
CA GLU A 104 16.94 12.18 -14.95
C GLU A 104 17.20 13.17 -16.09
N PRO A 105 16.18 13.88 -16.59
CA PRO A 105 16.37 15.13 -17.29
C PRO A 105 16.34 16.29 -16.27
N LEU A 106 17.46 16.99 -16.18
CA LEU A 106 17.53 18.37 -15.68
C LEU A 106 16.96 19.34 -16.73
N GLU A 107 16.38 20.42 -16.20
CA GLU A 107 15.98 21.68 -16.84
C GLU A 107 14.72 21.74 -17.71
N ALA A 108 13.74 22.53 -17.26
CA ALA A 108 13.62 23.91 -17.73
C ALA A 108 12.65 24.69 -16.84
N ALA A 109 13.16 25.71 -16.16
CA ALA A 109 12.36 26.75 -15.54
C ALA A 109 11.77 27.62 -16.65
N ASP A 110 10.46 27.56 -16.86
CA ASP A 110 9.72 28.55 -17.64
C ASP A 110 8.98 29.45 -16.66
N ALA A 111 9.51 30.66 -16.49
CA ALA A 111 8.95 31.70 -15.66
C ALA A 111 7.77 32.35 -16.39
N THR A 112 6.56 32.17 -15.85
CA THR A 112 5.39 32.97 -16.22
C THR A 112 5.35 34.22 -15.35
N PRO A 113 5.23 35.44 -15.93
CA PRO A 113 5.05 36.65 -15.15
C PRO A 113 3.56 36.83 -14.86
N VAL A 114 3.19 36.94 -13.58
CA VAL A 114 1.89 37.49 -13.18
C VAL A 114 2.09 38.56 -12.13
N ASP A 115 1.78 39.78 -12.56
CA ASP A 115 1.69 41.01 -11.80
C ASP A 115 0.43 40.95 -10.90
N ALA A 116 0.58 41.09 -9.58
CA ALA A 116 -0.51 41.45 -8.68
C ALA A 116 0.03 41.96 -7.33
N ALA A 117 -0.07 43.27 -7.16
CA ALA A 117 0.22 44.02 -5.95
C ALA A 117 -0.64 43.64 -4.74
N HIS A 118 -0.02 43.59 -3.55
CA HIS A 118 -0.50 43.98 -2.20
C HIS A 118 0.65 43.62 -1.23
N GLY A 119 1.39 44.55 -0.64
CA GLY A 119 0.93 45.47 0.41
C GLY A 119 1.28 44.87 1.78
N SER A 120 1.98 45.66 2.62
CA SER A 120 2.39 45.35 4.02
C SER A 120 3.67 44.50 4.12
N ASP A 121 4.66 44.70 4.99
CA ASP A 121 4.89 45.59 6.12
C ASP A 121 6.29 45.23 6.70
N GLU A 122 6.98 46.21 7.28
CA GLU A 122 8.07 46.10 8.27
C GLU A 122 9.38 45.29 8.00
N GLY A 123 10.50 46.05 7.97
CA GLY A 123 11.47 46.00 9.08
C GLY A 123 12.78 45.20 8.93
N GLN A 124 13.90 45.94 9.00
CA GLN A 124 15.27 45.52 9.40
C GLN A 124 16.09 44.79 8.31
N HIS A 125 17.33 45.15 7.96
CA HIS A 125 18.49 45.37 8.82
C HIS A 125 19.59 46.13 8.03
N TYR A 126 20.22 47.11 8.67
CA TYR A 126 21.39 47.89 8.21
C TYR A 126 22.69 47.07 8.29
N GLY A 127 23.62 47.20 7.34
CA GLY A 127 24.99 46.72 7.53
C GLY A 127 25.85 46.70 6.27
N ASP A 128 26.49 47.83 5.96
CA ASP A 128 27.94 47.93 5.69
C ASP A 128 28.37 49.41 5.88
#